data_AF-A0A1V5BFD8-F1
#
_entry.id   AF-A0A1V5BFD8-F1
#
_cell.length_a   1.000
_cell.length_b   1.000
_cell.length_c   1.000
_cell.angle_alpha   90.00
_cell.angle_beta   90.00
_cell.angle_gamma   90.00
#
_symmetry.space_group_name_H-M   'P 1'
#
loop_
_entity.id
_entity.type
_entity.pdbx_description
1 polymer ?
#
loop_
_entity_poly.entity_id
_entity_poly.type
_entity_poly.pdbx_seq_one_letter_code
_entity_poly.pdbx_strand_id
1 'polypeptide(L)'
;MDMGQCNDAYSAIQVAIALAGAFNCGVNELPLTLVLSWYEQKAVSILLTLLSLGIKNIYLGPTLPAFISPNVLNVLAEKFSIKLISTPEKDLEAILG
;
A
#
# COMPACT_ATOMS: atom_id res chain seq x y z
N MET A 1 1.63 5.39 -15.04
CA MET A 1 2.37 6.67 -15.13
C MET A 1 3.61 6.48 -14.27
N ASP A 2 4.79 6.58 -14.87
CA ASP A 2 6.03 6.47 -14.09
C ASP A 2 6.25 7.76 -13.30
N MET A 3 6.43 7.63 -11.99
CA MET A 3 6.66 8.75 -11.07
C MET A 3 8.15 8.98 -10.80
N GLY A 4 9.04 8.07 -11.22
CA GLY A 4 10.47 8.16 -11.02
C GLY A 4 11.04 7.02 -10.17
N GLN A 5 11.98 7.36 -9.30
CA GLN A 5 12.66 6.43 -8.41
C GLN A 5 11.79 6.05 -7.20
N CYS A 6 12.27 5.13 -6.37
CA CYS A 6 11.55 4.71 -5.16
C CYS A 6 11.17 5.87 -4.22
N ASN A 7 11.99 6.91 -4.10
CA ASN A 7 11.70 8.10 -3.31
C ASN A 7 10.57 8.96 -3.91
N ASP A 8 10.31 8.85 -5.20
CA ASP A 8 9.20 9.55 -5.87
C ASP A 8 7.84 8.89 -5.56
N ALA A 9 7.82 7.85 -4.73
CA ALA A 9 6.62 7.44 -4.01
C ALA A 9 5.99 8.61 -3.23
N TYR A 10 6.79 9.58 -2.76
CA TYR A 10 6.28 10.83 -2.21
C TYR A 10 5.38 11.57 -3.21
N SER A 11 5.83 11.73 -4.46
CA SER A 11 5.07 12.38 -5.52
C SER A 11 3.78 11.62 -5.83
N ALA A 12 3.83 10.29 -5.89
CA ALA A 12 2.64 9.45 -6.06
C ALA A 12 1.62 9.66 -4.93
N ILE A 13 2.08 9.76 -3.68
CA ILE A 13 1.23 10.05 -2.52
C ILE A 13 0.62 11.46 -2.62
N GLN A 14 1.39 12.47 -3.04
CA GLN A 14 0.86 13.82 -3.24
C GLN A 14 -0.24 13.85 -4.29
N VAL A 15 -0.09 13.09 -5.39
CA VAL A 15 -1.13 12.94 -6.41
C VAL A 15 -2.40 12.30 -5.82
N ALA A 16 -2.27 11.24 -5.02
CA ALA A 16 -3.41 10.61 -4.37
C ALA A 16 -4.12 11.56 -3.38
N ILE A 17 -3.36 12.33 -2.59
CA ILE A 17 -3.92 13.35 -1.67
C ILE A 17 -4.66 14.44 -2.45
N ALA A 18 -4.07 14.95 -3.53
CA ALA A 18 -4.69 15.97 -4.38
C ALA A 18 -5.99 15.46 -5.03
N LEU A 19 -5.98 14.20 -5.51
CA LEU A 19 -7.16 13.56 -6.07
C LEU A 19 -8.27 13.39 -5.02
N ALA A 20 -7.92 12.94 -3.82
CA ALA A 20 -8.85 12.82 -2.69
C ALA A 20 -9.47 14.19 -2.34
N GLY A 21 -8.65 15.25 -2.32
CA GLY A 21 -9.12 16.62 -2.14
C GLY A 21 -10.08 17.09 -3.24
N ALA A 22 -9.80 16.77 -4.50
CA ALA A 22 -10.69 17.11 -5.61
C ALA A 22 -12.06 16.42 -5.53
N PHE A 23 -12.10 15.21 -4.96
CA PHE A 23 -13.34 14.45 -4.73
C PHE A 23 -13.98 14.70 -3.35
N ASN A 24 -13.37 15.54 -2.51
CA ASN A 24 -13.78 15.78 -1.12
C ASN A 24 -13.94 14.48 -0.30
N CYS A 25 -13.01 13.54 -0.45
CA CYS A 25 -12.97 12.29 0.31
C CYS A 25 -11.57 12.03 0.88
N GLY A 26 -11.43 10.98 1.70
CA GLY A 26 -10.13 10.49 2.13
C GLY A 26 -9.44 9.63 1.07
N VAL A 27 -8.11 9.50 1.16
CA VAL A 27 -7.32 8.67 0.22
C VAL A 27 -7.80 7.21 0.19
N ASN A 28 -8.25 6.67 1.32
CA ASN A 28 -8.77 5.32 1.43
C ASN A 28 -10.14 5.12 0.76
N GLU A 29 -10.84 6.20 0.40
CA GLU A 29 -12.14 6.19 -0.27
C GLU A 29 -12.01 6.38 -1.79
N LEU A 30 -10.80 6.66 -2.28
CA LEU A 30 -10.54 6.72 -3.71
C LEU A 30 -10.69 5.34 -4.34
N PRO A 31 -11.10 5.26 -5.63
CA PRO A 31 -11.01 4.04 -6.43
C PRO A 31 -9.55 3.76 -6.80
N LEU A 32 -8.70 3.61 -5.79
CA LEU A 32 -7.26 3.41 -5.89
C LEU A 32 -6.87 2.20 -5.04
N THR A 33 -6.22 1.23 -5.67
CA THR A 33 -5.62 0.09 -4.96
C THR A 33 -4.12 0.21 -4.97
N LEU A 34 -3.51 -0.03 -3.80
CA LEU A 34 -2.05 -0.03 -3.64
C LEU A 34 -1.54 -1.47 -3.60
N VAL A 35 -0.79 -1.84 -4.64
CA VAL A 35 -0.03 -3.08 -4.70
C VAL A 35 1.45 -2.73 -4.58
N LEU A 36 2.02 -2.91 -3.39
CA LEU A 36 3.38 -2.54 -3.05
C LEU A 36 4.31 -3.77 -3.19
N SER A 37 5.16 -3.75 -4.21
CA SER A 37 6.28 -4.68 -4.33
C SER A 37 7.49 -4.14 -3.58
N TRP A 38 8.17 -4.98 -2.80
CA TRP A 38 9.35 -4.60 -2.02
C TRP A 38 10.52 -5.56 -2.24
N TYR A 39 11.72 -5.09 -1.93
CA TYR A 39 12.94 -5.91 -1.92
C TYR A 39 13.91 -5.49 -0.81
N GLU A 40 14.20 -4.19 -0.70
CA GLU A 40 15.18 -3.64 0.25
C GLU A 40 14.54 -2.65 1.24
N GLN A 41 15.38 -2.00 2.05
CA GLN A 41 14.94 -1.25 3.23
C GLN A 41 14.26 0.09 2.89
N LYS A 42 14.55 0.72 1.74
CA LYS A 42 13.82 1.93 1.33
C LYS A 42 12.36 1.62 1.05
N ALA A 43 12.04 0.46 0.46
CA ALA A 43 10.65 0.01 0.34
C ALA A 43 9.95 -0.16 1.69
N VAL A 44 10.68 -0.56 2.74
CA VAL A 44 10.16 -0.61 4.12
C VAL A 44 9.84 0.80 4.64
N SER A 45 10.71 1.79 4.39
CA SER A 45 10.42 3.19 4.74
C SER A 45 9.20 3.74 4.02
N ILE A 46 8.99 3.38 2.75
CA ILE A 46 7.79 3.75 1.99
C ILE A 46 6.54 3.12 2.62
N LEU A 47 6.59 1.82 2.95
CA LEU A 47 5.49 1.15 3.65
C LEU A 47 5.16 1.86 4.97
N LEU A 48 6.16 2.12 5.81
CA LEU A 48 5.95 2.82 7.09
C LEU A 48 5.37 4.23 6.90
N THR A 49 5.77 4.92 5.83
CA THR A 49 5.21 6.23 5.47
C THR A 49 3.72 6.12 5.15
N LEU A 50 3.32 5.18 4.29
CA LEU A 50 1.91 4.92 3.97
C LEU A 50 1.08 4.60 5.22
N LEU A 51 1.61 3.73 6.10
CA LEU A 51 0.96 3.39 7.37
C LEU A 51 0.84 4.61 8.29
N SER A 52 1.87 5.46 8.38
CA SER A 52 1.85 6.69 9.19
C SER A 52 0.82 7.71 8.72
N LEU A 53 0.56 7.75 7.41
CA LEU A 53 -0.48 8.57 6.79
C LEU A 53 -1.89 7.96 6.94
N GLY A 54 -2.00 6.79 7.59
CA GLY A 54 -3.27 6.10 7.80
C GLY A 54 -3.83 5.43 6.54
N ILE A 55 -3.00 5.20 5.52
CA ILE A 55 -3.41 4.49 4.31
C ILE A 55 -3.57 3.00 4.62
N LYS A 56 -4.66 2.41 4.11
CA LYS A 56 -5.09 1.03 4.39
C LYS A 56 -5.25 0.22 3.10
N ASN A 57 -5.54 -1.07 3.25
CA ASN A 57 -5.85 -2.00 2.14
C ASN A 57 -4.70 -2.19 1.14
N ILE A 58 -3.46 -2.18 1.64
CA ILE A 58 -2.25 -2.35 0.82
C ILE A 58 -2.00 -3.85 0.61
N TYR A 59 -1.83 -4.24 -0.64
CA TYR A 59 -1.33 -5.56 -1.02
C TYR A 59 0.19 -5.53 -1.01
N LEU A 60 0.83 -6.40 -0.22
CA LEU A 60 2.27 -6.46 -0.02
C LEU A 60 2.86 -7.75 -0.58
N GLY A 61 3.95 -7.65 -1.34
CA GLY A 61 4.63 -8.81 -1.92
C GLY A 61 6.03 -8.49 -2.46
N PRO A 62 6.76 -9.48 -3.01
CA PRO A 62 6.28 -10.83 -3.31
C PRO A 62 6.19 -11.77 -2.10
N THR A 63 6.92 -11.48 -1.02
CA THR A 63 6.88 -12.26 0.22
C THR A 63 6.71 -11.33 1.42
N LEU A 64 6.30 -11.85 2.57
CA LEU A 64 6.34 -11.09 3.81
C LEU A 64 7.81 -10.87 4.23
N PRO A 65 8.21 -9.65 4.62
CA PRO A 65 9.54 -9.44 5.19
C PRO A 65 9.79 -10.34 6.40
N ALA A 66 10.92 -11.04 6.41
CA ALA A 66 11.25 -12.03 7.45
C ALA A 66 11.36 -11.43 8.86
N PHE A 67 11.56 -10.11 8.98
CA PHE A 67 11.60 -9.39 10.26
C PHE A 67 10.20 -9.11 10.85
N ILE A 68 9.12 -9.37 10.11
CA ILE A 68 7.75 -9.22 10.61
C ILE A 68 7.34 -10.51 11.31
N SER A 69 7.23 -10.46 12.64
CA SER A 69 6.72 -11.57 13.43
C SER A 69 5.20 -11.75 13.23
N PRO A 70 4.64 -12.93 13.54
CA PRO A 70 3.20 -13.17 13.43
C PRO A 70 2.35 -12.16 14.23
N ASN A 71 2.79 -11.79 15.44
CA ASN A 71 2.07 -10.80 16.25
C ASN A 71 2.07 -9.41 15.59
N VAL A 72 3.19 -9.01 14.99
CA VAL A 72 3.27 -7.73 14.26
C VAL A 72 2.40 -7.79 13.01
N LEU A 73 2.42 -8.90 12.28
CA LEU A 73 1.56 -9.10 11.11
C LEU A 73 0.08 -8.97 11.48
N ASN A 74 -0.35 -9.56 12.59
CA ASN A 74 -1.74 -9.45 13.05
C ASN A 74 -2.11 -7.99 13.35
N VAL A 75 -1.25 -7.23 14.02
CA VAL A 75 -1.49 -5.79 14.26
C VAL A 75 -1.59 -5.02 12.94
N LEU A 76 -0.74 -5.32 11.96
CA LEU A 76 -0.77 -4.68 10.64
C LEU A 76 -2.04 -5.02 9.87
N ALA A 77 -2.49 -6.28 9.92
CA ALA A 77 -3.73 -6.73 9.30
C ALA A 77 -4.95 -6.09 9.97
N GLU A 78 -5.03 -6.07 11.30
CA GLU A 78 -6.16 -5.52 12.05
C GLU A 78 -6.28 -4.00 11.91
N LYS A 79 -5.17 -3.27 11.99
CA LYS A 79 -5.21 -1.79 12.00
C LYS A 79 -5.21 -1.17 10.60
N PHE A 80 -4.50 -1.79 9.66
CA PHE A 80 -4.24 -1.23 8.33
C PHE A 80 -4.77 -2.08 7.19
N SER A 81 -5.33 -3.26 7.47
CA SER A 81 -5.86 -4.16 6.44
C SER A 81 -4.80 -4.53 5.40
N ILE A 82 -3.55 -4.74 5.85
CA ILE A 82 -2.47 -5.27 5.01
C ILE A 82 -2.87 -6.66 4.51
N LYS A 83 -2.70 -6.88 3.21
CA LYS A 83 -2.96 -8.16 2.54
C LYS A 83 -1.66 -8.65 1.90
N LEU A 84 -1.40 -9.95 1.93
CA LEU A 84 -0.37 -10.53 1.07
C LEU A 84 -0.95 -10.75 -0.32
N ILE A 85 -0.14 -10.55 -1.36
CA ILE A 85 -0.54 -10.90 -2.74
C ILE A 85 -0.74 -12.41 -2.88
N SER A 86 -1.54 -12.82 -3.86
CA SER A 86 -1.78 -14.22 -4.22
C SER A 86 -1.34 -14.52 -5.66
N THR A 87 -2.26 -14.92 -6.54
CA THR A 87 -2.02 -14.94 -7.99
C THR A 87 -2.62 -13.69 -8.63
N PRO A 88 -2.06 -13.21 -9.76
CA PRO A 88 -2.58 -12.02 -10.43
C PRO A 88 -4.09 -12.08 -10.70
N GLU A 89 -4.61 -13.24 -11.12
CA GLU A 89 -6.02 -13.42 -11.44
C GLU A 89 -6.92 -13.23 -10.22
N LYS A 90 -6.56 -13.87 -9.10
CA LYS A 90 -7.31 -13.78 -7.84
C LYS A 90 -7.24 -12.39 -7.23
N ASP A 91 -6.07 -11.76 -7.29
CA ASP A 91 -5.90 -10.41 -6.76
C ASP A 91 -6.69 -9.41 -7.60
N LEU A 92 -6.69 -9.53 -8.94
CA LEU A 92 -7.49 -8.67 -9.81
C LEU A 92 -8.99 -8.85 -9.61
N GLU A 93 -9.47 -10.10 -9.48
CA GLU A 93 -10.87 -10.39 -9.14
C GLU A 93 -11.26 -9.72 -7.81
N ALA A 94 -10.45 -9.90 -6.76
CA ALA A 94 -10.71 -9.29 -5.45
C ALA A 94 -10.64 -7.75 -5.45
N ILE A 95 -9.86 -7.15 -6.35
CA ILE A 95 -9.68 -5.69 -6.45
C ILE A 95 -10.82 -5.03 -7.24
N LEU A 96 -11.28 -5.67 -8.32
CA LEU A 96 -12.21 -5.08 -9.27
C LEU A 96 -13.67 -5.49 -9.05
N GLY A 97 -13.92 -6.64 -8.41
CA GLY A 97 -15.26 -7.22 -8.23
C GLY A 97 -15.59 -8.26 -9.29
#